data_AF-A0A656HLC2-F1
#
_entry.id   AF-A0A656HLC2-F1
#
_cell.length_a   1.000
_cell.length_b   1.000
_cell.length_c   1.000
_cell.angle_alpha   90.00
_cell.angle_beta   90.00
_cell.angle_gamma   90.00
#
_symmetry.space_group_name_H-M   'P 1'
#
loop_
_entity.id
_entity.type
_entity.pdbx_description
1 polymer ?
#
loop_
_entity_poly.entity_id
_entity_poly.type
_entity_poly.pdbx_seq_one_letter_code
_entity_poly.pdbx_strand_id
1 'polypeptide(L)'
;MTKKPTGLAAFTKQGKQAQPDNNEAASSAPTADTTETKPRQRGKGDIVALTVRLSRDDWQRVHQLALSEGVSIQKLAVDGLSRLFEEKGLKGISP
;
A
#
# COMPACT_ATOMS: atom_id res chain seq x y z
N MET A 1 46.89 11.11 -24.84
CA MET A 1 46.31 10.48 -23.63
C MET A 1 44.86 10.90 -23.46
N THR A 2 43.93 10.05 -23.88
CA THR A 2 42.47 10.28 -23.84
C THR A 2 41.91 9.96 -22.45
N LYS A 3 41.27 10.96 -21.80
CA LYS A 3 40.64 10.82 -20.48
C LYS A 3 39.23 10.24 -20.65
N LYS A 4 38.98 9.06 -20.07
CA LYS A 4 37.67 8.39 -20.11
C LYS A 4 36.75 9.01 -19.04
N PRO A 5 35.48 9.29 -19.34
CA PRO A 5 34.54 9.81 -18.36
C PRO A 5 34.09 8.69 -17.40
N THR A 6 34.79 8.54 -16.28
CA THR A 6 34.38 7.64 -15.20
C THR A 6 33.55 8.42 -14.18
N GLY A 7 32.23 8.21 -14.19
CA GLY A 7 31.30 8.74 -13.20
C GLY A 7 29.94 8.07 -13.33
N LEU A 8 29.19 7.94 -12.23
CA LEU A 8 27.87 7.28 -12.17
C LEU A 8 26.87 7.77 -13.25
N ALA A 9 27.05 8.98 -13.78
CA ALA A 9 26.24 9.55 -14.86
C ALA A 9 26.46 8.88 -16.24
N ALA A 10 27.50 8.06 -16.41
CA ALA A 10 27.71 7.29 -17.64
C ALA A 10 26.71 6.12 -17.78
N PHE A 11 26.05 5.72 -16.68
CA PHE A 11 25.13 4.58 -16.67
C PHE A 11 23.66 4.95 -16.90
N THR A 12 23.30 6.24 -16.98
CA THR A 12 21.89 6.68 -17.09
C THR A 12 21.47 7.09 -18.51
N LYS A 13 22.30 6.83 -19.53
CA LYS A 13 21.96 7.10 -20.93
C LYS A 13 22.07 5.85 -21.81
N GLN A 14 21.14 4.92 -21.64
CA GLN A 14 20.56 4.16 -22.76
C GLN A 14 19.41 3.28 -22.27
N GLY A 15 18.22 3.47 -22.86
CA GLY A 15 17.04 2.66 -22.55
C GLY A 15 15.71 3.37 -22.69
N LYS A 16 15.57 4.33 -23.62
CA LYS A 16 14.24 4.79 -24.04
C LYS A 16 14.24 5.14 -25.52
N GLN A 17 14.44 4.13 -26.36
CA GLN A 17 14.00 4.13 -27.75
C GLN A 17 13.57 2.71 -28.15
N ALA A 18 12.43 2.66 -28.85
CA ALA A 18 11.80 1.56 -29.55
C ALA A 18 10.91 0.58 -28.76
N GLN A 19 9.61 0.76 -28.94
CA GLN A 19 8.54 -0.25 -28.96
C GLN A 19 7.96 -0.22 -30.40
N PRO A 20 7.29 -1.25 -30.94
CA PRO A 20 7.20 -2.70 -30.61
C PRO A 20 7.62 -3.60 -31.80
N ASP A 21 7.81 -4.91 -31.58
CA ASP A 21 7.29 -5.96 -32.49
C ASP A 21 7.36 -7.37 -31.88
N ASN A 22 6.15 -7.93 -31.73
CA ASN A 22 5.67 -9.31 -31.80
C ASN A 22 6.55 -10.56 -31.48
N ASN A 23 6.00 -11.35 -30.54
CA ASN A 23 5.73 -12.81 -30.59
C ASN A 23 6.58 -13.84 -29.79
N GLU A 24 5.84 -14.50 -28.88
CA GLU A 24 5.95 -15.83 -28.22
C GLU A 24 7.30 -16.57 -28.08
N ALA A 25 7.67 -16.89 -26.82
CA ALA A 25 7.73 -18.28 -26.30
C ALA A 25 8.18 -18.37 -24.82
N ALA A 26 7.34 -19.05 -24.03
CA ALA A 26 7.44 -19.64 -22.68
C ALA A 26 8.79 -19.64 -21.90
N SER A 27 8.73 -19.23 -20.62
CA SER A 27 9.36 -19.96 -19.50
C SER A 27 8.82 -19.53 -18.13
N SER A 28 8.56 -20.51 -17.28
CA SER A 28 7.87 -20.48 -15.98
C SER A 28 8.62 -19.73 -14.86
N ALA A 29 7.92 -18.90 -14.09
CA ALA A 29 8.29 -18.44 -12.74
C ALA A 29 7.04 -17.89 -12.01
N PRO A 30 6.97 -17.94 -10.66
CA PRO A 30 5.74 -18.09 -9.91
C PRO A 30 4.85 -16.86 -10.01
N THR A 31 3.54 -17.10 -9.98
CA THR A 31 2.47 -16.11 -9.86
C THR A 31 2.79 -15.17 -8.70
N ALA A 32 3.39 -14.03 -9.03
CA ALA A 32 3.43 -12.89 -8.14
C ALA A 32 1.98 -12.48 -7.97
N ASP A 33 1.44 -12.82 -6.80
CA ASP A 33 0.16 -12.37 -6.30
C ASP A 33 0.08 -10.87 -6.57
N THR A 34 -0.62 -10.53 -7.66
CA THR A 34 -0.79 -9.16 -8.09
C THR A 34 -1.84 -8.62 -7.17
N THR A 35 -1.41 -8.31 -5.95
CA THR A 35 -2.12 -7.39 -5.08
C THR A 35 -2.21 -6.11 -5.89
N GLU A 36 -3.33 -5.96 -6.59
CA GLU A 36 -3.70 -4.75 -7.29
C GLU A 36 -3.42 -3.62 -6.30
N THR A 37 -2.35 -2.88 -6.57
CA THR A 37 -1.96 -1.76 -5.71
C THR A 37 -3.00 -0.70 -5.99
N LYS A 38 -4.14 -0.79 -5.29
CA LYS A 38 -5.23 0.17 -5.41
C LYS A 38 -4.58 1.53 -5.18
N PRO A 39 -4.64 2.43 -6.17
CA PRO A 39 -3.93 3.70 -6.09
C PRO A 39 -4.38 4.37 -4.79
N ARG A 40 -3.40 4.77 -3.97
CA ARG A 40 -3.65 5.52 -2.74
C ARG A 40 -4.40 6.80 -3.11
N GLN A 41 -5.72 6.74 -2.98
CA GLN A 41 -6.59 7.85 -3.28
C GLN A 41 -6.61 8.79 -2.07
N ARG A 42 -6.35 10.08 -2.31
CA ARG A 42 -6.60 11.12 -1.30
C ARG A 42 -8.10 11.11 -0.98
N GLY A 43 -8.45 11.21 0.31
CA GLY A 43 -9.84 11.25 0.76
C GLY A 43 -10.67 12.20 -0.12
N LYS A 44 -11.76 11.68 -0.69
CA LYS A 44 -12.64 12.38 -1.63
C LYS A 44 -14.02 12.41 -0.96
N GLY A 45 -14.61 13.59 -0.80
CA GLY A 45 -15.82 13.79 0.02
C GLY A 45 -15.51 14.28 1.44
N ASP A 46 -16.53 14.31 2.30
CA ASP A 46 -16.45 14.77 3.70
C ASP A 46 -15.81 13.72 4.63
N ILE A 47 -14.61 13.25 4.28
CA ILE A 47 -13.85 12.26 5.06
C ILE A 47 -12.63 12.93 5.69
N VAL A 48 -12.51 12.82 7.02
CA VAL A 48 -11.39 13.34 7.79
C VAL A 48 -10.34 12.24 8.00
N ALA A 49 -9.09 12.53 7.66
CA ALA A 49 -7.97 11.64 7.96
C ALA A 49 -7.57 11.76 9.44
N LEU A 50 -7.38 10.62 10.10
CA LEU A 50 -6.98 10.56 11.51
C LEU A 50 -5.64 9.83 11.67
N THR A 51 -4.74 10.42 12.46
CA THR A 51 -3.43 9.84 12.80
C THR A 51 -3.43 9.40 14.25
N VAL A 52 -3.19 8.11 14.50
CA VAL A 52 -3.06 7.55 15.85
C VAL A 52 -1.59 7.29 16.15
N ARG A 53 -1.12 7.67 17.34
CA ARG A 53 0.21 7.34 17.83
C ARG A 53 0.10 6.15 18.77
N LEU A 54 0.79 5.07 18.44
CA LEU A 54 0.86 3.85 19.23
C LEU A 54 2.32 3.55 19.60
N SER A 55 2.53 2.79 20.67
CA SER A 55 3.83 2.15 20.90
C SER A 55 4.13 1.17 19.76
N ARG A 56 5.40 0.79 19.60
CA ARG A 56 5.78 -0.19 18.57
C ARG A 56 5.07 -1.54 18.80
N ASP A 57 4.98 -1.98 20.05
CA ASP A 57 4.38 -3.25 20.42
C ASP A 57 2.86 -3.25 20.18
N ASP A 58 2.17 -2.17 20.55
CA ASP A 58 0.73 -2.06 20.32
C ASP A 58 0.40 -1.98 18.84
N TRP A 59 1.22 -1.26 18.06
CA TRP A 59 1.07 -1.25 16.61
C TRP A 59 1.19 -2.65 16.01
N GLN A 60 2.14 -3.46 16.47
CA GLN A 60 2.29 -4.84 15.99
C GLN A 60 1.09 -5.70 16.38
N ARG A 61 0.54 -5.54 17.59
CA ARG A 61 -0.67 -6.27 18.01
C ARG A 61 -1.87 -5.94 17.13
N VAL A 62 -2.12 -4.65 16.87
CA VAL A 62 -3.20 -4.20 15.98
C VAL A 62 -3.00 -4.72 14.55
N HIS A 63 -1.77 -4.65 14.06
CA HIS A 63 -1.43 -5.13 12.72
C HIS A 63 -1.66 -6.64 12.58
N GLN A 64 -1.23 -7.44 13.57
CA GLN A 64 -1.44 -8.89 13.54
C GLN A 64 -2.91 -9.26 13.66
N LEU A 65 -3.68 -8.54 14.48
CA LEU A 65 -5.13 -8.75 14.57
C LEU A 65 -5.79 -8.50 13.20
N ALA A 66 -5.48 -7.37 12.56
CA ALA A 66 -5.98 -7.03 11.23
C ALA A 66 -5.63 -8.10 10.18
N LEU A 67 -4.39 -8.61 10.19
CA LEU A 67 -3.98 -9.71 9.31
C LEU A 67 -4.76 -11.00 9.59
N SER A 68 -4.94 -11.37 10.85
CA SER A 68 -5.65 -12.60 11.23
C SER A 68 -7.13 -12.58 10.85
N GLU A 69 -7.76 -11.41 10.90
CA GLU A 69 -9.15 -11.19 10.50
C GLU A 69 -9.30 -10.92 8.99
N GLY A 70 -8.20 -10.72 8.25
CA GLY A 70 -8.23 -10.40 6.83
C GLY A 70 -8.83 -9.01 6.52
N VAL A 71 -8.79 -8.08 7.48
CA VAL A 71 -9.35 -6.73 7.33
C VAL A 71 -8.26 -5.66 7.39
N SER A 72 -8.58 -4.45 6.93
CA SER A 72 -7.67 -3.31 7.08
C SER A 72 -7.69 -2.76 8.51
N ILE A 73 -6.57 -2.19 8.96
CA ILE A 73 -6.49 -1.48 10.26
C ILE A 73 -7.54 -0.37 10.35
N GLN A 74 -7.84 0.31 9.23
CA GLN A 74 -8.89 1.32 9.19
C GLN A 74 -10.27 0.72 9.50
N LYS A 75 -10.62 -0.41 8.88
CA LYS A 75 -11.89 -1.08 9.15
C LYS A 75 -12.00 -1.53 10.60
N LEU A 76 -10.93 -2.11 11.14
CA LEU A 76 -10.86 -2.51 12.55
C LEU A 76 -11.08 -1.30 13.49
N ALA A 77 -10.46 -0.16 13.18
CA ALA A 77 -10.64 1.08 13.95
C ALA A 77 -12.09 1.61 13.88
N VAL A 78 -12.72 1.60 12.70
CA VAL A 78 -14.13 1.99 12.54
C VAL A 78 -15.03 1.05 13.33
N ASP A 79 -14.88 -0.27 13.17
CA ASP A 79 -15.72 -1.27 13.82
C ASP A 79 -15.58 -1.17 15.35
N GLY A 80 -14.37 -0.97 15.86
CA GLY A 80 -14.09 -0.76 17.28
C GLY A 80 -14.73 0.52 17.83
N LEU A 81 -14.64 1.64 17.09
CA LEU A 81 -15.29 2.89 17.48
C LEU A 81 -16.82 2.79 17.40
N SER A 82 -17.37 2.09 16.40
CA SER A 82 -18.81 1.87 16.26
C SER A 82 -19.36 1.10 17.45
N ARG A 83 -18.69 0.01 17.86
CA ARG A 83 -19.06 -0.76 19.05
C ARG A 83 -19.05 0.11 20.30
N LEU A 84 -18.02 0.94 20.48
CA LEU A 84 -17.95 1.86 21.62
C LEU A 84 -19.11 2.88 21.61
N PHE A 85 -19.54 3.36 20.44
CA PHE A 85 -20.71 4.23 20.33
C PHE A 85 -22.00 3.51 20.72
N GLU A 86 -22.21 2.30 20.21
CA GLU A 86 -23.38 1.48 20.51
C GLU A 86 -23.46 1.11 22.00
N GLU A 87 -22.32 0.79 22.63
CA GLU A 87 -22.22 0.55 24.08
C GLU A 87 -22.64 1.77 24.92
N LYS A 88 -22.53 2.98 24.36
CA LYS A 88 -22.99 4.23 24.98
C LYS A 88 -24.42 4.61 24.59
N GLY A 89 -25.13 3.77 23.85
CA GLY A 89 -26.47 4.04 23.34
C GLY A 89 -26.48 5.06 22.20
N LEU A 90 -25.32 5.34 21.59
CA LEU A 90 -25.21 6.20 20.42
C LEU A 90 -25.32 5.37 19.14
N LYS A 91 -25.59 6.04 18.03
CA LYS A 91 -25.58 5.40 16.72
C LYS A 91 -24.15 5.02 16.33
N GLY A 92 -23.96 3.78 15.85
CA GLY A 92 -22.70 3.28 15.33
C GLY A 92 -22.12 4.14 14.19
N ILE A 93 -20.82 4.02 13.99
CA ILE A 93 -20.05 4.82 13.03
C ILE A 93 -19.76 3.98 11.78
N SER A 94 -19.96 4.58 10.61
CA SER A 94 -19.56 4.03 9.31
C SER A 94 -18.78 5.09 8.53
N PRO A 95 -17.77 4.69 7.72
CA PRO A 95 -17.22 5.54 6.69
C PRO A 95 -18.24 5.84 5.58
#